data_AF-A0A671X6F6-F1
#
_entry.id   AF-A0A671X6F6-F1
#
_cell.length_a   1.000
_cell.length_b   1.000
_cell.length_c   1.000
_cell.angle_alpha   90.00
_cell.angle_beta   90.00
_cell.angle_gamma   90.00
#
_symmetry.space_group_name_H-M   'P 1'
#
loop_
_entity.id
_entity.type
_entity.pdbx_description
1 polymer ?
#
loop_
_entity_poly.entity_id
_entity_poly.type
_entity_poly.pdbx_seq_one_letter_code
_entity_poly.pdbx_strand_id
1 'polypeptide(L)'
;MLQKERIKVKTALGRMLLEDAQSEPYYQSWFSKVQAALRHCCGRALREELELESRLVSVLVQVAEKVRAADKARRKNVLKKEKAKITEFFKGGISCCLALDPAVRVKALDVEVRASHENTCEMAPVESTFISNAVKTRLNLSFQTGDNLRQDMLVLQIVRVMDRVWLEEGLDMRMITFRCLSTGRAQGLVEVVPEAVTLGKIHQEWGLGGTLREDTLEKWFHNWNKTKEDYEKVKTNTTVVFLFKQQKTQKRIKSKRTM
;
A
#
# COMPACT_ATOMS: atom_id res chain seq x y z
N MET A 1 2.76 -11.13 -26.63
CA MET A 1 3.29 -10.25 -25.55
C MET A 1 2.49 -10.39 -24.26
N LEU A 2 1.17 -10.17 -24.30
CA LEU A 2 0.25 -10.22 -23.15
C LEU A 2 0.28 -11.52 -22.32
N GLN A 3 0.50 -12.69 -22.95
CA GLN A 3 0.59 -13.98 -22.24
C GLN A 3 1.89 -14.10 -21.41
N LYS A 4 3.02 -13.55 -21.89
CA LYS A 4 4.29 -13.53 -21.16
C LYS A 4 4.25 -12.56 -19.98
N GLU A 5 3.56 -11.42 -20.12
CA GLU A 5 3.30 -10.49 -19.01
C GLU A 5 2.37 -11.09 -17.95
N ARG A 6 1.29 -11.77 -18.35
CA ARG A 6 0.40 -12.47 -17.42
C ARG A 6 1.13 -13.54 -16.59
N ILE A 7 2.08 -14.26 -17.19
CA ILE A 7 2.91 -15.24 -16.47
C ILE A 7 3.82 -14.51 -15.48
N LYS A 8 4.54 -13.46 -15.90
CA LYS A 8 5.40 -12.67 -14.99
C LYS A 8 4.64 -12.07 -13.81
N VAL A 9 3.45 -11.50 -14.05
CA VAL A 9 2.60 -10.88 -13.01
C VAL A 9 2.09 -11.91 -12.00
N LYS A 10 1.67 -13.09 -12.46
CA LYS A 10 1.24 -14.17 -11.55
C LYS A 10 2.41 -14.76 -10.74
N THR A 11 3.62 -14.79 -11.30
CA THR A 11 4.79 -15.37 -10.63
C THR A 11 5.38 -14.47 -9.52
N ALA A 12 5.42 -13.15 -9.70
CA ALA A 12 5.96 -12.24 -8.70
C ALA A 12 5.06 -12.10 -7.46
N LEU A 13 3.74 -11.96 -7.66
CA LEU A 13 2.77 -11.89 -6.56
C LEU A 13 2.68 -13.23 -5.79
N GLY A 14 2.74 -14.35 -6.52
CA GLY A 14 2.80 -15.69 -5.95
C GLY A 14 4.05 -15.90 -5.08
N ARG A 15 5.22 -15.40 -5.51
CA ARG A 15 6.46 -15.50 -4.73
C ARG A 15 6.38 -14.77 -3.39
N MET A 16 5.80 -13.57 -3.35
CA MET A 16 5.69 -12.78 -2.12
C MET A 16 4.77 -13.44 -1.09
N LEU A 17 3.68 -14.07 -1.54
CA LEU A 17 2.83 -14.91 -0.69
C LEU A 17 3.57 -16.14 -0.16
N LEU A 18 4.42 -16.76 -0.99
CA LEU A 18 5.26 -17.89 -0.56
C LEU A 18 6.31 -17.47 0.48
N GLU A 19 6.93 -16.28 0.33
CA GLU A 19 7.89 -15.74 1.30
C GLU A 19 7.22 -15.37 2.62
N ASP A 20 6.03 -14.80 2.58
CA ASP A 20 5.26 -14.50 3.77
C ASP A 20 4.90 -15.79 4.55
N ALA A 21 4.48 -16.82 3.82
CA ALA A 21 4.12 -18.12 4.39
C ALA A 21 5.32 -18.93 4.92
N GLN A 22 6.58 -18.56 4.61
CA GLN A 22 7.77 -19.18 5.22
C GLN A 22 7.91 -18.86 6.70
N SER A 23 7.28 -17.78 7.18
CA SER A 23 7.27 -17.47 8.61
C SER A 23 6.35 -18.38 9.42
N GLU A 24 5.55 -19.24 8.77
CA GLU A 24 4.60 -20.15 9.42
C GLU A 24 5.22 -21.54 9.65
N PRO A 25 5.40 -21.98 10.91
CA PRO A 25 6.09 -23.23 11.23
C PRO A 25 5.50 -24.47 10.55
N TYR A 26 4.17 -24.49 10.41
CA TYR A 26 3.44 -25.64 9.86
C TYR A 26 3.65 -25.83 8.35
N TYR A 27 3.88 -24.75 7.61
CA TYR A 27 3.92 -24.78 6.14
C TYR A 27 5.28 -24.39 5.55
N GLN A 28 6.20 -23.90 6.39
CA GLN A 28 7.52 -23.43 5.98
C GLN A 28 8.27 -24.42 5.08
N SER A 29 8.31 -25.70 5.46
CA SER A 29 9.02 -26.73 4.70
C SER A 29 8.46 -26.90 3.29
N TRP A 30 7.13 -26.93 3.17
CA TRP A 30 6.46 -27.09 1.88
C TRP A 30 6.63 -25.86 0.99
N PHE A 31 6.36 -24.67 1.52
CA PHE A 31 6.50 -23.42 0.76
C PHE A 31 7.94 -23.13 0.35
N SER A 32 8.94 -23.52 1.17
CA SER A 32 10.35 -23.40 0.81
C SER A 32 10.71 -24.29 -0.39
N LYS A 33 10.20 -25.52 -0.43
CA LYS A 33 10.40 -26.43 -1.58
C LYS A 33 9.77 -25.89 -2.85
N VAL A 34 8.52 -25.39 -2.77
CA VAL A 34 7.82 -24.79 -3.91
C VAL A 34 8.58 -23.56 -4.42
N GLN A 35 9.05 -22.70 -3.52
CA GLN A 35 9.83 -21.52 -3.90
C GLN A 35 11.16 -21.90 -4.56
N ALA A 36 11.87 -22.90 -4.03
CA ALA A 36 13.11 -23.39 -4.60
C ALA A 36 12.89 -23.94 -6.03
N ALA A 37 11.84 -24.74 -6.23
CA ALA A 37 11.45 -25.23 -7.55
C ALA A 37 11.12 -24.09 -8.52
N LEU A 38 10.31 -23.11 -8.08
CA LEU A 38 9.99 -21.93 -8.90
C LEU A 38 11.23 -21.14 -9.29
N ARG A 39 12.13 -20.87 -8.35
CA ARG A 39 13.42 -20.21 -8.63
C ARG A 39 14.23 -21.01 -9.63
N HIS A 40 14.25 -22.34 -9.51
CA HIS A 40 14.97 -23.21 -10.43
C HIS A 40 14.39 -23.14 -11.86
N CYS A 41 13.06 -23.20 -11.99
CA CYS A 41 12.38 -23.32 -13.28
C CYS A 41 12.09 -21.98 -13.99
N CYS A 42 12.12 -20.84 -13.31
CA CYS A 42 11.69 -19.55 -13.87
C CYS A 42 12.64 -18.95 -14.92
N GLY A 43 13.83 -19.53 -15.11
CA GLY A 43 14.86 -19.03 -16.01
C GLY A 43 15.66 -17.86 -15.43
N ARG A 44 16.83 -17.57 -16.02
CA ARG A 44 17.80 -16.58 -15.50
C ARG A 44 17.21 -15.18 -15.39
N ALA A 45 16.60 -14.68 -16.47
CA ALA A 45 16.10 -13.31 -16.52
C ALA A 45 15.02 -13.01 -15.47
N LEU A 46 14.07 -13.95 -15.24
CA LEU A 46 13.05 -13.77 -14.21
C LEU A 46 13.65 -13.92 -12.81
N ARG A 47 14.63 -14.81 -12.61
CA ARG A 47 15.33 -14.93 -11.33
C ARG A 47 16.05 -13.64 -10.93
N GLU A 48 16.82 -13.05 -11.84
CA GLU A 48 17.53 -11.78 -11.61
C GLU A 48 16.54 -10.64 -11.30
N GLU A 49 15.41 -10.57 -12.00
CA GLU A 49 14.36 -9.58 -11.71
C GLU A 49 13.77 -9.75 -10.30
N LEU A 50 13.44 -10.99 -9.92
CA LEU A 50 12.90 -11.29 -8.59
C LEU A 50 13.93 -11.00 -7.47
N GLU A 51 15.22 -11.17 -7.73
CA GLU A 51 16.29 -10.81 -6.79
C GLU A 51 16.36 -9.28 -6.60
N LEU A 52 16.26 -8.51 -7.69
CA LEU A 52 16.20 -7.04 -7.62
C LEU A 52 14.95 -6.56 -6.88
N GLU A 53 13.78 -7.14 -7.16
CA GLU A 53 12.54 -6.88 -6.43
C GLU A 53 12.71 -7.13 -4.93
N SER A 54 13.25 -8.31 -4.57
CA SER A 54 13.48 -8.69 -3.16
C SER A 54 14.42 -7.72 -2.46
N ARG A 55 15.50 -7.32 -3.14
CA ARG A 55 16.47 -6.38 -2.60
C ARG A 55 15.85 -4.99 -2.41
N LEU A 56 15.04 -4.51 -3.35
CA LEU A 56 14.31 -3.26 -3.20
C LEU A 56 13.37 -3.33 -1.99
N VAL A 57 12.53 -4.36 -1.90
CA VAL A 57 11.60 -4.54 -0.77
C VAL A 57 12.35 -4.58 0.56
N SER A 58 13.47 -5.30 0.64
CA SER A 58 14.30 -5.34 1.86
C SER A 58 14.82 -3.96 2.26
N VAL A 59 15.29 -3.14 1.31
CA VAL A 59 15.74 -1.76 1.60
C VAL A 59 14.58 -0.92 2.13
N LEU A 60 13.40 -1.01 1.50
CA LEU A 60 12.22 -0.24 1.89
C LEU A 60 11.73 -0.61 3.29
N VAL A 61 11.69 -1.92 3.60
CA VAL A 61 11.36 -2.43 4.94
C VAL A 61 12.34 -1.91 5.97
N GLN A 62 13.66 -2.01 5.74
CA GLN A 62 14.67 -1.54 6.70
C GLN A 62 14.54 -0.05 7.00
N VAL A 63 14.22 0.77 5.99
CA VAL A 63 13.95 2.20 6.18
C VAL A 63 12.71 2.39 7.05
N ALA A 64 11.62 1.69 6.75
CA ALA A 64 10.37 1.78 7.51
C ALA A 64 10.54 1.32 8.97
N GLU A 65 11.28 0.24 9.22
CA GLU A 65 11.57 -0.26 10.57
C GLU A 65 12.37 0.75 11.40
N LYS A 66 13.41 1.37 10.80
CA LYS A 66 14.19 2.41 11.47
C LYS A 66 13.36 3.65 11.81
N VAL A 67 12.48 4.06 10.90
CA VAL A 67 11.57 5.19 11.14
C VAL A 67 10.57 4.86 12.25
N ARG A 68 10.04 3.63 12.26
CA ARG A 68 9.12 3.17 13.32
C ARG A 68 9.80 3.13 14.68
N ALA A 69 11.03 2.60 14.75
CA ALA A 69 11.82 2.47 15.98
C ALA A 69 12.30 3.81 16.54
N ALA A 70 12.39 4.85 15.71
CA ALA A 70 12.76 6.18 16.16
C ALA A 70 11.63 6.90 16.91
N ASP A 71 12.02 7.75 17.86
CA ASP A 71 11.12 8.67 18.56
C ASP A 71 10.31 9.52 17.58
N LYS A 72 9.03 9.77 17.90
CA LYS A 72 8.09 10.52 17.04
C LYS A 72 8.69 11.83 16.50
N ALA A 73 9.38 12.60 17.34
CA ALA A 73 10.01 13.86 16.95
C ALA A 73 11.18 13.70 15.96
N ARG A 74 11.88 12.56 15.99
CA ARG A 74 13.08 12.28 15.19
C ARG A 74 12.78 11.54 13.89
N ARG A 75 11.59 10.96 13.72
CA ARG A 75 11.19 10.16 12.54
C ARG A 75 11.45 10.87 11.21
N LYS A 76 11.12 12.16 11.10
CA LYS A 76 11.37 12.95 9.88
C LYS A 76 12.86 13.05 9.54
N ASN A 77 13.71 13.21 10.54
CA ASN A 77 15.16 13.30 10.35
C ASN A 77 15.76 11.94 10.00
N VAL A 78 15.30 10.87 10.66
CA VAL A 78 15.69 9.49 10.35
C VAL A 78 15.31 9.14 8.91
N LEU A 79 14.08 9.48 8.49
CA LEU A 79 13.65 9.24 7.12
C LEU A 79 14.50 10.00 6.10
N LYS A 80 14.79 11.28 6.34
CA LYS A 80 15.67 12.08 5.47
C LYS A 80 17.05 11.43 5.31
N LYS A 81 17.62 10.90 6.39
CA LYS A 81 18.91 10.20 6.37
C LYS A 81 18.83 8.86 5.63
N GLU A 82 17.84 8.04 5.96
CA GLU A 82 17.72 6.67 5.43
C GLU A 82 17.22 6.64 3.98
N LYS A 83 16.58 7.71 3.47
CA LYS A 83 16.23 7.88 2.06
C LYS A 83 17.42 7.66 1.12
N ALA A 84 18.63 8.01 1.55
CA ALA A 84 19.85 7.82 0.76
C ALA A 84 20.07 6.36 0.35
N LYS A 85 19.67 5.39 1.17
CA LYS A 85 19.77 3.95 0.84
C LYS A 85 18.85 3.54 -0.30
N ILE A 86 17.66 4.13 -0.36
CA ILE A 86 16.71 3.87 -1.44
C ILE A 86 17.26 4.49 -2.74
N THR A 87 17.78 5.71 -2.69
CA THR A 87 18.43 6.34 -3.84
C THR A 87 19.67 5.56 -4.29
N GLU A 88 20.44 5.01 -3.35
CA GLU A 88 21.61 4.18 -3.62
C GLU A 88 21.27 2.89 -4.37
N PHE A 89 20.12 2.26 -4.07
CA PHE A 89 19.65 1.10 -4.82
C PHE A 89 19.52 1.38 -6.33
N PHE A 90 19.10 2.59 -6.69
CA PHE A 90 18.91 3.01 -8.08
C PHE A 90 20.18 3.59 -8.74
N LYS A 91 21.30 3.69 -8.03
CA LYS A 91 22.59 4.10 -8.62
C LYS A 91 23.00 3.11 -9.72
N GLY A 92 23.71 3.61 -10.73
CA GLY A 92 24.17 2.77 -11.85
C GLY A 92 23.08 2.39 -12.85
N GLY A 93 21.91 3.07 -12.83
CA GLY A 93 20.84 2.84 -13.81
C GLY A 93 20.02 1.58 -13.55
N ILE A 94 20.11 1.01 -12.35
CA ILE A 94 19.35 -0.17 -11.94
C ILE A 94 17.85 0.17 -11.97
N SER A 95 17.06 -0.74 -12.51
CA SER A 95 15.61 -0.62 -12.53
C SER A 95 14.99 -2.00 -12.31
N CYS A 96 13.89 -2.06 -11.58
CA CYS A 96 13.17 -3.31 -11.35
C CYS A 96 11.66 -3.11 -11.41
N CYS A 97 10.94 -4.20 -11.62
CA CYS A 97 9.50 -4.25 -11.44
C CYS A 97 9.14 -4.01 -9.97
N LEU A 98 7.92 -3.50 -9.73
CA LEU A 98 7.43 -3.29 -8.38
C LEU A 98 6.74 -4.56 -7.88
N ALA A 99 7.07 -5.03 -6.67
CA ALA A 99 6.43 -6.22 -6.12
C ALA A 99 4.89 -6.11 -6.03
N LEU A 100 4.38 -4.91 -5.75
CA LEU A 100 2.94 -4.61 -5.71
C LEU A 100 2.29 -4.59 -7.10
N ASP A 101 3.07 -4.31 -8.14
CA ASP A 101 2.65 -4.31 -9.55
C ASP A 101 3.79 -4.72 -10.50
N PRO A 102 3.86 -6.00 -10.88
CA PRO A 102 4.92 -6.49 -11.73
C PRO A 102 4.89 -5.91 -13.15
N ALA A 103 3.79 -5.27 -13.57
CA ALA A 103 3.71 -4.55 -14.84
C ALA A 103 4.43 -3.19 -14.78
N VAL A 104 4.64 -2.65 -13.58
CA VAL A 104 5.27 -1.33 -13.40
C VAL A 104 6.74 -1.48 -13.07
N ARG A 105 7.60 -0.96 -13.94
CA ARG A 105 9.04 -0.83 -13.70
C ARG A 105 9.37 0.54 -13.11
N VAL A 106 10.13 0.54 -12.02
CA VAL A 106 10.58 1.74 -11.31
C VAL A 106 12.08 1.96 -11.53
N LYS A 107 12.47 3.22 -11.75
CA LYS A 107 13.87 3.64 -11.99
C LYS A 107 14.44 4.56 -10.92
N ALA A 108 13.57 5.27 -10.22
CA ALA A 108 13.97 6.27 -9.26
C ALA A 108 12.86 6.52 -8.25
N LEU A 109 13.27 7.13 -7.15
CA LEU A 109 12.38 7.66 -6.14
C LEU A 109 12.16 9.15 -6.40
N ASP A 110 10.91 9.58 -6.49
CA ASP A 110 10.56 10.99 -6.57
C ASP A 110 10.91 11.70 -5.24
N VAL A 111 11.05 13.02 -5.30
CA VAL A 111 11.73 13.83 -4.28
C VAL A 111 11.04 13.76 -2.90
N GLU A 112 9.79 13.34 -2.83
CA GLU A 112 9.00 13.36 -1.60
C GLU A 112 8.79 11.96 -1.01
N VAL A 113 9.64 11.63 -0.03
CA VAL A 113 9.37 10.54 0.91
C VAL A 113 8.90 11.18 2.20
N ARG A 114 7.70 10.82 2.64
CA ARG A 114 7.05 11.42 3.80
C ARG A 114 6.81 10.34 4.82
N ALA A 115 7.12 10.61 6.09
CA ALA A 115 6.48 9.88 7.17
C ALA A 115 5.05 10.39 7.22
N SER A 116 4.07 9.50 7.42
CA SER A 116 2.65 9.87 7.47
C SER A 116 2.43 11.15 8.29
N HIS A 117 1.59 12.06 7.78
CA HIS A 117 1.31 13.38 8.37
C HIS A 117 0.85 13.30 9.83
N GLU A 118 0.27 12.17 10.22
CA GLU A 118 -0.07 11.84 11.59
C GLU A 118 1.18 11.39 12.37
N ASN A 119 1.89 12.36 12.96
CA ASN A 119 2.96 12.12 13.95
C ASN A 119 2.47 11.29 15.18
N THR A 120 1.18 10.97 15.26
CA THR A 120 0.52 10.19 16.30
C THR A 120 0.53 8.69 16.03
N CYS A 121 0.65 8.24 14.77
CA CYS A 121 0.60 6.81 14.42
C CYS A 121 1.80 6.05 14.98
N GLU A 122 1.54 5.06 15.84
CA GLU A 122 2.56 4.19 16.42
C GLU A 122 3.26 3.35 15.35
N MET A 123 2.53 2.94 14.31
CA MET A 123 3.02 2.10 13.20
C MET A 123 3.87 2.86 12.16
N ALA A 124 3.82 4.21 12.17
CA ALA A 124 4.70 5.09 11.38
C ALA A 124 4.90 4.69 9.90
N PRO A 125 3.83 4.56 9.10
CA PRO A 125 3.97 4.19 7.70
C PRO A 125 4.82 5.22 6.94
N VAL A 126 5.70 4.72 6.07
CA VAL A 126 6.57 5.55 5.22
C VAL A 126 5.96 5.60 3.84
N GLU A 127 5.55 6.79 3.41
CA GLU A 127 4.98 7.03 2.09
C GLU A 127 6.06 7.53 1.14
N SER A 128 6.07 7.00 -0.07
CA SER A 128 7.08 7.32 -1.06
C SER A 128 6.50 7.23 -2.46
N THR A 129 6.98 8.10 -3.34
CA THR A 129 6.51 8.17 -4.72
C THR A 129 7.61 7.62 -5.64
N PHE A 130 7.29 6.66 -6.51
CA PHE A 130 8.24 6.12 -7.48
C PHE A 130 7.97 6.64 -8.89
N ILE A 131 9.05 6.80 -9.65
CA ILE A 131 9.03 7.20 -11.05
C ILE A 131 9.11 5.95 -11.92
N SER A 132 8.09 5.76 -12.76
CA SER A 132 8.03 4.66 -13.74
C SER A 132 8.56 5.05 -15.13
N ASN A 133 8.97 4.05 -15.91
CA ASN A 133 9.34 4.18 -17.33
C ASN A 133 8.15 4.43 -18.26
N ALA A 134 6.97 3.90 -17.92
CA ALA A 134 5.78 4.09 -18.73
C ALA A 134 5.12 5.42 -18.34
N VAL A 135 5.16 6.39 -19.26
CA VAL A 135 4.37 7.64 -19.30
C VAL A 135 4.00 8.21 -17.91
N LYS A 136 4.82 9.10 -17.34
CA LYS A 136 4.51 10.01 -16.21
C LYS A 136 3.74 9.41 -15.01
N THR A 137 3.70 8.10 -14.85
CA THR A 137 2.89 7.47 -13.82
C THR A 137 3.68 7.49 -12.52
N ARG A 138 3.22 8.30 -11.57
CA ARG A 138 3.73 8.34 -10.20
C ARG A 138 3.00 7.30 -9.38
N LEU A 139 3.74 6.39 -8.77
CA LEU A 139 3.17 5.40 -7.86
C LEU A 139 3.46 5.79 -6.42
N ASN A 140 2.40 6.11 -5.68
CA ASN A 140 2.50 6.41 -4.26
C ASN A 140 2.33 5.10 -3.48
N LEU A 141 3.34 4.75 -2.69
CA LEU A 141 3.37 3.52 -1.89
C LEU A 141 3.60 3.86 -0.44
N SER A 142 2.94 3.12 0.44
CA SER A 142 3.08 3.15 1.88
C SER A 142 3.73 1.86 2.34
N PHE A 143 4.86 1.97 3.00
CA PHE A 143 5.57 0.86 3.63
C PHE A 143 5.09 0.73 5.07
N GLN A 144 4.51 -0.42 5.38
CA GLN A 144 3.95 -0.71 6.69
C GLN A 144 4.81 -1.75 7.39
N THR A 145 5.14 -1.48 8.65
CA THR A 145 5.85 -2.41 9.51
C THR A 145 5.13 -2.48 10.85
N GLY A 146 4.96 -3.68 11.39
CA GLY A 146 4.25 -3.95 12.65
C GLY A 146 2.77 -4.31 12.45
N ASP A 147 2.32 -4.35 11.20
CA ASP A 147 0.98 -4.74 10.81
C ASP A 147 1.03 -6.01 9.96
N ASN A 148 0.22 -7.00 10.32
CA ASN A 148 0.00 -8.16 9.47
C ASN A 148 -0.99 -7.76 8.36
N LEU A 149 -0.52 -7.73 7.11
CA LEU A 149 -1.32 -7.33 5.95
C LEU A 149 -2.01 -8.49 5.25
N ARG A 150 -1.77 -9.74 5.68
CA ARG A 150 -2.41 -10.93 5.08
C ARG A 150 -3.93 -10.85 5.08
N GLN A 151 -4.52 -10.39 6.18
CA GLN A 151 -5.96 -10.25 6.28
C GLN A 151 -6.47 -9.17 5.32
N ASP A 152 -5.80 -8.01 5.28
CA ASP A 152 -6.14 -6.92 4.36
C ASP A 152 -6.05 -7.39 2.89
N MET A 153 -5.01 -8.16 2.53
CA MET A 153 -4.87 -8.74 1.19
C MET A 153 -6.05 -9.63 0.81
N LEU A 154 -6.44 -10.56 1.69
CA LEU A 154 -7.55 -11.48 1.42
C LEU A 154 -8.87 -10.73 1.26
N VAL A 155 -9.14 -9.77 2.15
CA VAL A 155 -10.35 -8.95 2.07
C VAL A 155 -10.40 -8.17 0.76
N LEU A 156 -9.31 -7.52 0.37
CA LEU A 156 -9.24 -6.77 -0.89
C LEU A 156 -9.40 -7.68 -2.12
N GLN A 157 -8.91 -8.92 -2.07
CA GLN A 157 -9.17 -9.90 -3.13
C GLN A 157 -10.65 -10.25 -3.23
N ILE A 158 -11.33 -10.48 -2.11
CA ILE A 158 -12.77 -10.74 -2.09
C ILE A 158 -13.54 -9.55 -2.64
N VAL A 159 -13.21 -8.33 -2.22
CA VAL A 159 -13.86 -7.10 -2.73
C VAL A 159 -13.70 -6.97 -4.25
N ARG A 160 -12.53 -7.29 -4.81
CA ARG A 160 -12.33 -7.27 -6.28
C ARG A 160 -13.17 -8.32 -7.01
N VAL A 161 -13.38 -9.47 -6.40
CA VAL A 161 -14.27 -10.50 -6.97
C VAL A 161 -15.72 -10.01 -6.92
N MET A 162 -16.15 -9.43 -5.80
CA MET A 162 -17.50 -8.85 -5.66
C MET A 162 -17.74 -7.74 -6.68
N ASP A 163 -16.81 -6.81 -6.82
CA ASP A 163 -16.87 -5.71 -7.79
C ASP A 163 -17.02 -6.23 -9.22
N ARG A 164 -16.23 -7.25 -9.59
CA ARG A 164 -16.36 -7.90 -10.89
C ARG A 164 -17.74 -8.53 -11.10
N VAL A 165 -18.29 -9.23 -10.11
CA VAL A 165 -19.62 -9.86 -10.20
C VAL A 165 -20.70 -8.79 -10.35
N TRP A 166 -20.64 -7.70 -9.59
CA TRP A 166 -21.60 -6.59 -9.73
C TRP A 166 -21.53 -5.94 -11.10
N LEU A 167 -20.33 -5.69 -11.63
CA LEU A 167 -20.15 -5.15 -12.98
C LEU A 167 -20.69 -6.08 -14.07
N GLU A 168 -20.52 -7.40 -13.91
CA GLU A 168 -21.07 -8.40 -14.84
C GLU A 168 -22.61 -8.38 -14.86
N GLU A 169 -23.25 -8.05 -13.73
CA GLU A 169 -24.70 -7.86 -13.61
C GLU A 169 -25.17 -6.43 -13.94
N GLY A 170 -24.28 -5.56 -14.43
CA GLY A 170 -24.60 -4.17 -14.78
C GLY A 170 -24.73 -3.20 -13.60
N LEU A 171 -24.28 -3.60 -12.40
CA LEU A 171 -24.24 -2.78 -11.20
C LEU A 171 -22.85 -2.16 -11.02
N ASP A 172 -22.64 -0.93 -11.50
CA ASP A 172 -21.41 -0.18 -11.23
C ASP A 172 -21.47 0.47 -9.85
N MET A 173 -20.92 -0.23 -8.86
CA MET A 173 -20.85 0.25 -7.48
C MET A 173 -19.72 1.26 -7.24
N ARG A 174 -19.01 1.71 -8.28
CA ARG A 174 -17.90 2.68 -8.18
C ARG A 174 -16.85 2.28 -7.12
N MET A 175 -16.60 0.98 -6.95
CA MET A 175 -15.71 0.49 -5.90
C MET A 175 -14.26 0.93 -6.16
N ILE A 176 -13.66 1.61 -5.19
CA ILE A 176 -12.23 1.95 -5.25
C ILE A 176 -11.46 0.92 -4.44
N THR A 177 -10.78 0.01 -5.13
CA THR A 177 -9.83 -0.92 -4.50
C THR A 177 -8.40 -0.42 -4.68
N PHE A 178 -7.57 -0.64 -3.66
CA PHE A 178 -6.14 -0.37 -3.71
C PHE A 178 -5.37 -1.68 -3.58
N ARG A 179 -4.09 -1.68 -3.97
CA ARG A 179 -3.23 -2.85 -3.81
C ARG A 179 -2.61 -2.91 -2.43
N CYS A 180 -2.53 -4.12 -1.91
CA CYS A 180 -1.90 -4.45 -0.64
C CYS A 180 -1.11 -5.75 -0.85
N LEU A 181 0.10 -5.81 -0.31
CA LEU A 181 0.98 -6.95 -0.41
C LEU A 181 1.75 -7.15 0.89
N SER A 182 1.56 -8.31 1.53
CA SER A 182 2.41 -8.78 2.62
C SER A 182 3.74 -9.21 2.03
N THR A 183 4.82 -8.72 2.61
CA THR A 183 6.20 -9.06 2.18
C THR A 183 6.96 -9.82 3.26
N GLY A 184 6.27 -10.26 4.31
CA GLY A 184 6.82 -11.02 5.42
C GLY A 184 6.06 -10.76 6.72
N ARG A 185 6.61 -11.30 7.82
CA ARG A 185 5.97 -11.22 9.14
C ARG A 185 5.76 -9.77 9.59
N ALA A 186 4.49 -9.39 9.69
CA ALA A 186 4.06 -8.06 10.12
C ALA A 186 4.69 -6.92 9.29
N GLN A 187 4.84 -7.10 7.98
CA GLN A 187 5.34 -6.07 7.08
C GLN A 187 4.70 -6.16 5.70
N GLY A 188 4.64 -5.04 5.00
CA GLY A 188 4.23 -5.05 3.60
C GLY A 188 4.09 -3.68 2.95
N LEU A 189 3.57 -3.72 1.73
CA LEU A 189 3.40 -2.59 0.84
C LEU A 189 1.92 -2.32 0.62
N VAL A 190 1.52 -1.06 0.69
CA VAL A 190 0.15 -0.63 0.42
C VAL A 190 0.18 0.51 -0.57
N GLU A 191 -0.67 0.46 -1.59
CA GLU A 191 -0.87 1.56 -2.53
C GLU A 191 -1.56 2.73 -1.84
N VAL A 192 -1.01 3.92 -2.02
CA VAL A 192 -1.59 5.15 -1.51
C VAL A 192 -2.50 5.71 -2.61
N VAL A 193 -3.80 5.73 -2.32
CA VAL A 193 -4.79 6.37 -3.19
C VAL A 193 -4.56 7.88 -3.16
N PRO A 194 -4.24 8.52 -4.31
CA PRO A 194 -4.06 9.97 -4.36
C PRO A 194 -5.33 10.70 -3.91
N GLU A 195 -5.16 11.86 -3.29
CA GLU A 195 -6.26 12.76 -2.89
C GLU A 195 -7.28 12.16 -1.89
N ALA A 196 -7.04 10.94 -1.41
CA ALA A 196 -7.87 10.33 -0.37
C ALA A 196 -7.55 10.94 1.00
N VAL A 197 -8.60 11.32 1.73
CA VAL A 197 -8.51 11.82 3.10
C VAL A 197 -9.33 10.92 4.02
N THR A 198 -8.83 10.65 5.22
CA THR A 198 -9.56 9.84 6.20
C THR A 198 -10.72 10.65 6.79
N LEU A 199 -11.84 9.98 7.08
CA LEU A 199 -12.97 10.61 7.77
C LEU A 199 -12.55 11.24 9.11
N GLY A 200 -11.61 10.60 9.81
CA GLY A 200 -11.05 11.13 11.06
C GLY A 200 -10.34 12.47 10.87
N LYS A 201 -9.56 12.63 9.80
CA LYS A 201 -8.89 13.89 9.47
C LYS A 201 -9.89 14.98 9.07
N ILE A 202 -10.89 14.65 8.25
CA ILE A 202 -11.99 15.57 7.91
C ILE A 202 -12.67 16.07 9.19
N HIS A 203 -12.96 15.15 10.12
CA HIS A 203 -13.59 15.50 11.38
C HIS A 203 -12.70 16.31 12.32
N GLN A 204 -11.39 16.08 12.32
CA GLN A 204 -10.45 16.89 13.09
C GLN A 204 -10.32 18.33 12.56
N GLU A 205 -10.38 18.51 11.24
CA GLU A 205 -10.25 19.82 10.59
C GLU A 205 -11.53 20.65 10.66
N TRP A 206 -12.70 20.01 10.58
CA TRP A 206 -14.00 20.68 10.42
C TRP A 206 -14.99 20.43 11.56
N GLY A 207 -14.65 19.56 12.52
CA GLY A 207 -15.45 19.26 13.70
C GLY A 207 -14.97 20.00 14.95
N LEU A 208 -15.90 20.26 15.87
CA LEU A 208 -15.57 20.58 17.27
C LEU A 208 -15.28 19.26 18.00
N GLY A 209 -14.20 19.21 18.76
CA GLY A 209 -13.56 17.98 19.25
C GLY A 209 -14.52 16.87 19.72
N GLY A 210 -14.34 15.67 19.14
CA GLY A 210 -14.77 14.39 19.71
C GLY A 210 -16.11 13.83 19.22
N THR A 211 -17.03 14.64 18.69
CA THR A 211 -18.37 14.16 18.27
C THR A 211 -18.51 14.19 16.76
N LEU A 212 -18.59 13.02 16.11
CA LEU A 212 -18.89 12.89 14.67
C LEU A 212 -20.19 13.63 14.35
N ARG A 213 -20.10 14.84 13.77
CA ARG A 213 -21.27 15.57 13.31
C ARG A 213 -21.52 15.27 11.84
N GLU A 214 -22.77 14.98 11.49
CA GLU A 214 -23.19 14.67 10.13
C GLU A 214 -22.91 15.84 9.15
N ASP A 215 -23.05 17.09 9.60
CA ASP A 215 -22.81 18.29 8.79
C ASP A 215 -21.33 18.53 8.44
N THR A 216 -20.40 17.81 9.07
CA THR A 216 -18.96 17.96 8.81
C THR A 216 -18.58 17.50 7.40
N LEU A 217 -19.17 16.38 6.96
CA LEU A 217 -18.93 15.82 5.63
C LEU A 217 -19.51 16.72 4.55
N GLU A 218 -20.73 17.22 4.75
CA GLU A 218 -21.40 18.12 3.82
C GLU A 218 -20.63 19.42 3.61
N LYS A 219 -20.14 20.04 4.70
CA LYS A 219 -19.27 21.22 4.64
C LYS A 219 -17.97 20.96 3.89
N TRP A 220 -17.34 19.81 4.13
CA TRP A 220 -16.13 19.42 3.43
C TRP A 220 -16.40 19.24 1.92
N PHE A 221 -17.49 18.58 1.54
CA PHE A 221 -17.87 18.41 0.13
C PHE A 221 -18.20 19.74 -0.57
N HIS A 222 -18.89 20.67 0.09
CA HIS A 222 -19.18 22.00 -0.48
C HIS A 222 -17.93 22.86 -0.67
N ASN A 223 -16.93 22.74 0.22
CA ASN A 223 -15.69 23.49 0.08
C ASN A 223 -14.87 23.00 -1.13
N TRP A 224 -14.90 21.70 -1.42
CA TRP A 224 -14.21 21.12 -2.57
C TRP A 224 -14.99 21.26 -3.89
N ASN A 225 -16.32 21.24 -3.84
CA ASN A 225 -17.19 21.33 -5.01
C ASN A 225 -17.94 22.67 -5.02
N LYS A 226 -17.35 23.67 -5.70
CA LYS A 226 -17.88 25.04 -5.73
C LYS A 226 -19.13 25.20 -6.60
N THR A 227 -19.35 24.29 -7.55
CA THR A 227 -20.54 24.31 -8.42
C THR A 227 -21.58 23.29 -7.95
N LYS A 228 -22.86 23.59 -8.18
CA LYS A 228 -23.96 22.69 -7.85
C LYS A 228 -23.90 21.39 -8.64
N GLU A 229 -23.44 21.45 -9.89
CA GLU A 229 -23.30 20.28 -10.77
C GLU A 229 -22.21 19.33 -10.31
N ASP A 230 -21.07 19.83 -9.84
CA ASP A 230 -19.99 18.99 -9.31
C ASP A 230 -20.40 18.34 -7.98
N TYR A 231 -21.14 19.07 -7.14
CA TYR A 231 -21.68 18.54 -5.90
C TYR A 231 -22.68 17.40 -6.14
N GLU A 232 -23.61 17.53 -7.10
CA GLU A 232 -24.56 16.46 -7.43
C GLU A 232 -23.86 15.22 -8.02
N LYS A 233 -22.83 15.40 -8.86
CA LYS A 233 -21.99 14.30 -9.35
C LYS A 233 -21.30 13.57 -8.19
N VAL A 234 -20.73 14.31 -7.24
CA VAL A 234 -20.05 13.74 -6.08
C VAL A 234 -21.03 13.05 -5.15
N LYS A 235 -22.23 13.60 -4.93
CA LYS A 235 -23.28 12.99 -4.10
C LYS A 235 -23.71 11.63 -4.68
N THR A 236 -23.92 11.57 -5.99
CA THR A 236 -24.28 10.33 -6.70
C THR A 236 -23.17 9.28 -6.64
N ASN A 237 -21.90 9.70 -6.73
CA ASN A 237 -20.75 8.79 -6.61
C ASN A 237 -20.45 8.37 -5.15
N THR A 238 -20.61 9.27 -4.17
CA THR A 238 -20.27 9.04 -2.76
C THR A 238 -21.18 8.02 -2.10
N THR A 239 -22.45 7.92 -2.54
CA THR A 239 -23.38 6.89 -2.07
C THR A 239 -22.86 5.47 -2.30
N VAL A 240 -21.89 5.29 -3.21
CA VAL A 240 -21.44 3.96 -3.66
C VAL A 240 -19.95 3.70 -3.40
N VAL A 241 -19.14 4.74 -3.22
CA VAL A 241 -17.69 4.60 -2.99
C VAL A 241 -17.40 4.19 -1.53
N PHE A 242 -17.16 2.90 -1.31
CA PHE A 242 -16.54 2.39 -0.09
C PHE A 242 -15.02 2.28 -0.23
N LEU A 243 -14.28 3.25 0.32
CA LEU A 243 -12.85 3.05 0.60
C LEU A 243 -12.71 2.19 1.85
N PHE A 244 -12.32 0.92 1.67
CA PHE A 244 -11.99 -0.01 2.77
C PHE A 244 -10.67 0.39 3.44
N LYS A 245 -10.64 1.53 4.14
CA LYS A 245 -9.54 1.92 5.03
C LYS A 245 -10.07 2.48 6.35
N GLN A 246 -11.06 1.81 6.90
CA GLN A 246 -11.54 2.04 8.25
C GLN A 246 -11.49 0.70 8.98
N GLN A 247 -10.40 0.43 9.72
CA GLN A 247 -10.50 -0.37 10.95
C GLN A 247 -9.22 -0.45 11.81
N LYS A 248 -8.01 -0.18 11.29
CA LYS A 248 -6.81 -0.33 12.15
C LYS A 248 -6.62 0.79 13.18
N THR A 249 -7.20 1.97 12.98
CA THR A 249 -7.09 3.10 13.93
C THR A 249 -7.97 2.94 15.18
N GLN A 250 -9.06 2.16 15.13
CA GLN A 250 -9.95 2.00 16.28
C GLN A 250 -9.60 0.81 17.20
N LYS A 251 -8.94 -0.26 16.71
CA LYS A 251 -8.61 -1.42 17.56
C LYS A 251 -7.58 -1.14 18.65
N ARG A 252 -6.72 -0.11 18.52
CA ARG A 252 -5.75 0.25 19.58
C ARG A 252 -6.28 1.17 20.68
N ILE A 253 -7.38 1.88 20.45
CA ILE A 253 -7.97 2.78 21.47
C ILE A 253 -8.70 1.97 22.56
N LYS A 254 -9.26 0.79 22.24
CA LYS A 254 -9.89 -0.08 23.24
C LYS A 254 -8.87 -0.83 24.12
N SER A 255 -7.69 -1.18 23.60
CA SER A 255 -6.67 -1.90 24.38
C SER A 255 -5.94 -1.04 25.42
N LYS A 256 -6.03 0.30 25.35
CA LYS A 256 -5.45 1.22 26.35
C LYS A 256 -6.45 1.69 27.40
N ARG A 257 -7.71 1.21 27.37
CA ARG A 257 -8.72 1.47 28.41
C ARG A 257 -8.95 0.26 29.34
N THR A 258 -8.10 -0.76 29.24
CA THR A 258 -8.18 -1.97 30.07
C THR A 258 -6.81 -2.40 30.59
N MET A 259 -6.00 -1.42 31.01
CA MET A 259 -4.93 -1.57 32.00
C MET A 259 -4.88 -0.30 32.84
#